data_AF-A0A2M7X8H3-F1
#
_entry.id   AF-A0A2M7X8H3-F1
#
_cell.length_a   1.000
_cell.length_b   1.000
_cell.length_c   1.000
_cell.angle_alpha   90.00
_cell.angle_beta   90.00
_cell.angle_gamma   90.00
#
_symmetry.space_group_name_H-M   'P 1'
#
loop_
_entity.id
_entity.type
_entity.pdbx_description
1 polymer ?
#
loop_
_entity_poly.entity_id
_entity_poly.type
_entity_poly.pdbx_seq_one_letter_code
_entity_poly.pdbx_strand_id
1 'polypeptide(L)'
;MAALIQEIVAALRGQIAFEAVFVDDSSSDDTLAVLKDCQRRTPELRVLHQQRRCGQSTAVRNGVKAARGAWIATLDGDGQNDPADIAKLLAERAQHPATVKLYAGWRVARRDSFSKRLASRIANAIRSRLLNDETPDTGCGIKLFPRDVFLDLP
;
A
#
# COMPACT_ATOMS: atom_id res chain seq x y z
N MET A 1 4.31 5.96 -13.35
CA MET A 1 3.38 6.78 -12.53
C MET A 1 1.98 6.90 -13.15
N ALA A 2 1.83 7.49 -14.35
CA ALA A 2 0.51 7.63 -14.99
C ALA A 2 -0.22 6.30 -15.23
N ALA A 3 0.50 5.26 -15.67
CA ALA A 3 -0.06 3.90 -15.86
C ALA A 3 -0.66 3.34 -14.56
N LEU A 4 0.09 3.38 -13.45
CA LEU A 4 -0.37 2.91 -12.15
C LEU A 4 -1.65 3.65 -11.69
N ILE A 5 -1.73 4.96 -11.91
CA ILE A 5 -2.95 5.72 -11.58
C ILE A 5 -4.14 5.21 -12.39
N GLN A 6 -3.95 4.91 -13.68
CA GLN A 6 -4.99 4.36 -14.53
C GLN A 6 -5.39 2.95 -14.09
N GLU A 7 -4.43 2.11 -13.69
CA GLU A 7 -4.69 0.76 -13.16
C GLU A 7 -5.52 0.82 -11.87
N ILE A 8 -5.15 1.70 -10.92
CA ILE A 8 -5.91 1.91 -9.68
C ILE A 8 -7.34 2.36 -10.00
N VAL A 9 -7.48 3.34 -10.89
CA VAL A 9 -8.80 3.85 -11.30
C VAL A 9 -9.63 2.76 -11.96
N ALA A 10 -9.05 1.99 -12.88
CA ALA A 10 -9.75 0.91 -13.56
C ALA A 10 -10.18 -0.21 -12.60
N ALA A 11 -9.36 -0.52 -11.60
CA ALA A 11 -9.65 -1.55 -10.62
C ALA A 11 -10.73 -1.13 -9.61
N LEU A 12 -10.74 0.13 -9.16
CA LEU A 12 -11.54 0.55 -8.00
C LEU A 12 -12.76 1.41 -8.34
N ARG A 13 -12.69 2.22 -9.41
CA ARG A 13 -13.78 3.14 -9.75
C ARG A 13 -15.04 2.35 -10.11
N GLY A 14 -16.17 2.74 -9.50
CA GLY A 14 -17.46 2.05 -9.67
C GLY A 14 -17.63 0.80 -8.80
N GLN A 15 -16.56 0.29 -8.17
CA GLN A 15 -16.65 -0.79 -7.19
C GLN A 15 -16.70 -0.25 -5.77
N ILE A 16 -15.82 0.71 -5.44
CA ILE A 16 -15.62 1.23 -4.09
C ILE A 16 -15.36 2.73 -4.17
N ALA A 17 -15.90 3.51 -3.23
CA ALA A 17 -15.53 4.91 -3.09
C ALA A 17 -14.11 5.00 -2.49
N PHE A 18 -13.18 5.67 -3.19
CA PHE A 18 -11.78 5.73 -2.79
C PHE A 18 -11.16 7.09 -3.04
N GLU A 19 -10.01 7.30 -2.43
CA GLU A 19 -9.04 8.33 -2.81
C GLU A 19 -7.68 7.66 -2.96
N ALA A 20 -6.85 8.15 -3.89
CA ALA A 20 -5.48 7.69 -4.08
C ALA A 20 -4.53 8.79 -3.64
N VAL A 21 -3.84 8.59 -2.52
CA VAL A 21 -2.86 9.55 -1.98
C VAL A 21 -1.46 9.18 -2.44
N PHE A 22 -0.94 9.90 -3.43
CA PHE A 22 0.44 9.75 -3.91
C PHE A 22 1.34 10.71 -3.16
N VAL A 23 2.40 10.19 -2.55
CA VAL A 23 3.39 10.99 -1.81
C VAL A 23 4.69 11.04 -2.60
N ASP A 24 5.01 12.22 -3.13
CA ASP A 24 6.27 12.52 -3.79
C ASP A 24 7.32 12.90 -2.74
N ASP A 25 8.35 12.07 -2.59
CA ASP A 25 9.43 12.24 -1.60
C ASP A 25 10.58 13.11 -2.15
N SER A 26 10.24 14.28 -2.69
CA SER A 26 11.18 15.19 -3.36
C SER A 26 11.90 14.56 -4.55
N SER A 27 11.13 14.05 -5.52
CA SER A 27 11.72 13.50 -6.74
C SER A 27 12.48 14.58 -7.52
N SER A 28 13.63 14.21 -8.09
CA SER A 28 14.48 15.11 -8.89
C SER A 28 14.15 15.09 -10.39
N ASP A 29 13.21 14.24 -10.79
CA ASP A 29 12.73 14.06 -12.17
C ASP A 29 11.33 14.66 -12.35
N ASP A 30 10.70 14.41 -13.49
CA ASP A 30 9.39 14.95 -13.84
C ASP A 30 8.22 14.29 -13.08
N THR A 31 8.48 13.42 -12.10
CA THR A 31 7.43 12.67 -11.37
C THR A 31 6.37 13.61 -10.79
N LEU A 32 6.76 14.70 -10.13
CA LEU A 32 5.81 15.64 -9.55
C LEU A 32 4.94 16.33 -10.62
N ALA A 33 5.54 16.70 -11.76
CA ALA A 33 4.82 17.33 -12.86
C ALA A 33 3.79 16.37 -13.47
N VAL A 34 4.18 15.12 -13.71
CA VAL A 34 3.29 14.06 -14.19
C VAL A 34 2.15 13.80 -13.21
N LEU A 35 2.43 13.74 -11.91
CA LEU A 35 1.41 13.55 -10.87
C LEU A 35 0.39 14.69 -10.85
N LYS A 36 0.85 15.95 -10.92
CA LYS A 36 -0.05 17.12 -10.99
C LYS A 36 -0.90 17.14 -12.25
N ASP A 37 -0.37 16.70 -13.38
CA ASP A 37 -1.14 16.57 -14.61
C ASP A 37 -2.22 15.47 -14.52
N CYS A 38 -1.86 14.32 -13.96
CA CYS A 38 -2.83 13.25 -13.69
C CYS A 38 -3.92 13.72 -12.72
N GLN A 39 -3.56 14.51 -11.70
CA GLN A 39 -4.50 15.02 -10.71
C GLN A 39 -5.61 15.87 -11.32
N ARG A 40 -5.33 16.62 -12.39
CA ARG A 40 -6.34 17.39 -13.13
C ARG A 40 -7.40 16.53 -13.81
N ARG A 41 -7.08 15.26 -14.09
CA ARG A 41 -7.92 14.32 -14.86
C ARG A 41 -8.52 13.20 -14.00
N THR A 42 -8.05 13.06 -12.77
CA THR A 42 -8.46 12.00 -11.84
C THR A 42 -8.92 12.62 -10.51
N PRO A 43 -10.23 12.81 -10.29
CA PRO A 43 -10.77 13.44 -9.08
C PRO A 43 -10.41 12.74 -7.77
N GLU A 44 -10.18 11.43 -7.80
CA GLU A 44 -9.79 10.63 -6.65
C GLU A 44 -8.31 10.79 -6.30
N LEU A 45 -7.49 11.37 -7.19
CA LEU A 45 -6.05 11.51 -7.00
C LEU A 45 -5.71 12.73 -6.13
N ARG A 46 -4.95 12.48 -5.08
CA ARG A 46 -4.36 13.51 -4.22
C ARG A 46 -2.86 13.38 -4.22
N VAL A 47 -2.17 14.46 -4.52
CA VAL A 47 -0.71 14.51 -4.54
C VAL A 47 -0.20 15.28 -3.33
N LEU A 48 0.66 14.65 -2.53
CA LEU A 48 1.41 15.28 -1.46
C LEU A 48 2.87 15.36 -1.88
N HIS A 49 3.45 16.55 -1.86
CA HIS A 49 4.86 16.74 -2.15
C HIS A 49 5.61 17.07 -0.87
N GLN A 50 6.67 16.32 -0.59
CA GLN A 50 7.57 16.61 0.51
C GLN A 50 8.67 17.58 0.06
N GLN A 51 8.98 18.56 0.92
CA GLN A 51 10.02 19.57 0.66
C GLN A 51 11.44 19.00 0.72
N ARG A 52 11.62 17.86 1.40
CA ARG A 52 12.89 17.15 1.49
C ARG A 52 12.64 15.65 1.48
N ARG A 53 13.62 14.91 0.94
CA ARG A 53 13.62 13.44 0.92
C ARG A 53 13.70 12.90 2.34
N CYS A 54 12.68 12.16 2.76
CA CYS A 54 12.54 11.59 4.11
C CYS A 54 12.34 10.07 4.13
N GLY A 55 12.35 9.42 2.97
CA GLY A 55 12.23 7.98 2.82
C GLY A 55 10.81 7.43 2.89
N GLN A 56 10.66 6.16 2.50
CA GLN A 56 9.37 5.49 2.33
C GLN A 56 8.51 5.47 3.60
N SER A 57 9.10 5.19 4.77
CA SER A 57 8.34 5.15 6.03
C SER A 57 7.71 6.50 6.37
N THR A 58 8.44 7.59 6.15
CA THR A 58 7.92 8.95 6.35
C THR A 58 6.84 9.28 5.33
N ALA A 59 7.03 8.89 4.07
CA ALA A 59 6.05 9.06 3.02
C ALA A 59 4.73 8.34 3.34
N VAL A 60 4.80 7.06 3.77
CA VAL A 60 3.62 6.29 4.21
C VAL A 60 2.94 6.99 5.39
N ARG A 61 3.69 7.38 6.43
CA ARG A 61 3.12 8.06 7.60
C ARG A 61 2.40 9.36 7.22
N ASN A 62 3.02 10.17 6.37
CA ASN A 62 2.42 11.43 5.90
C ASN A 62 1.19 11.18 5.02
N GLY A 63 1.24 10.16 4.16
CA GLY A 63 0.11 9.70 3.36
C GLY A 63 -1.08 9.29 4.24
N VAL A 64 -0.86 8.48 5.26
CA VAL A 64 -1.91 8.04 6.21
C VAL A 64 -2.50 9.23 6.98
N LYS A 65 -1.67 10.16 7.45
CA LYS A 65 -2.14 11.37 8.14
C LYS A 65 -3.08 12.20 7.25
N ALA A 66 -2.72 12.36 5.99
CA ALA A 66 -3.46 13.16 5.03
C ALA A 66 -4.68 12.45 4.42
N ALA A 67 -4.70 11.11 4.45
CA ALA A 67 -5.85 10.31 4.02
C ALA A 67 -7.08 10.63 4.88
N ARG A 68 -8.25 10.57 4.25
CA ARG A 68 -9.59 10.80 4.79
C ARG A 68 -10.37 9.48 4.93
N GLY A 69 -10.00 8.45 4.17
CA GLY A 69 -10.58 7.12 4.31
C GLY A 69 -10.38 6.52 5.71
N ALA A 70 -11.40 5.79 6.19
CA ALA A 70 -11.32 5.06 7.47
C ALA A 70 -10.37 3.85 7.38
N TRP A 71 -10.24 3.28 6.20
CA TRP A 71 -9.31 2.19 5.89
C TRP A 71 -8.23 2.68 4.93
N ILE A 72 -7.00 2.24 5.16
CA ILE A 72 -5.84 2.52 4.33
C ILE A 72 -5.42 1.24 3.65
N ALA A 73 -5.30 1.29 2.32
CA ALA A 73 -4.58 0.30 1.55
C ALA A 73 -3.23 0.90 1.11
N THR A 74 -2.12 0.25 1.43
CA THR A 74 -0.81 0.64 0.90
C THR A 74 -0.59 -0.01 -0.46
N LEU A 75 0.10 0.70 -1.36
CA LEU A 75 0.45 0.19 -2.69
C LEU A 75 1.79 0.82 -3.10
N ASP A 76 2.75 -0.02 -3.51
CA ASP A 76 4.03 0.47 -4.00
C ASP A 76 3.91 1.06 -5.41
N GLY A 77 4.70 2.09 -5.70
CA GLY A 77 4.68 2.80 -6.98
C GLY A 77 5.34 2.08 -8.16
N ASP A 78 5.86 0.86 -7.95
CA ASP A 78 6.65 0.11 -8.93
C ASP A 78 5.82 -0.77 -9.88
N GLY A 79 4.50 -0.86 -9.67
CA GLY A 79 3.58 -1.65 -10.48
C GLY A 79 3.69 -3.16 -10.28
N GLN A 80 4.42 -3.65 -9.27
CA GLN A 80 4.51 -5.09 -8.98
C GLN A 80 3.27 -5.65 -8.30
N ASN A 81 2.45 -4.78 -7.71
CA ASN A 81 1.26 -5.13 -6.97
C ASN A 81 0.02 -4.75 -7.79
N ASP A 82 -0.91 -5.69 -7.99
CA ASP A 82 -2.15 -5.45 -8.71
C ASP A 82 -3.13 -4.64 -7.83
N PRO A 83 -3.57 -3.44 -8.24
CA PRO A 83 -4.55 -2.66 -7.49
C PRO A 83 -5.88 -3.40 -7.24
N ALA A 84 -6.24 -4.38 -8.08
CA ALA A 84 -7.44 -5.20 -7.90
C ALA A 84 -7.40 -6.05 -6.62
N ASP A 85 -6.21 -6.32 -6.07
CA ASP A 85 -6.08 -7.03 -4.79
C ASP A 85 -6.62 -6.20 -3.62
N ILE A 86 -6.70 -4.87 -3.73
CA ILE A 86 -7.30 -4.01 -2.71
C ILE A 86 -8.80 -4.33 -2.53
N ALA A 87 -9.52 -4.53 -3.63
CA ALA A 87 -10.94 -4.89 -3.59
C ALA A 87 -11.16 -6.26 -2.93
N LYS A 88 -10.26 -7.23 -3.20
CA LYS A 88 -10.29 -8.56 -2.56
C LYS A 88 -10.05 -8.45 -1.05
N LEU A 89 -9.06 -7.66 -0.61
CA LEU A 89 -8.80 -7.44 0.81
C LEU A 89 -9.98 -6.79 1.53
N LEU A 90 -10.67 -5.85 0.89
CA LEU A 90 -11.88 -5.23 1.45
C LEU A 90 -13.05 -6.22 1.55
N ALA A 91 -13.20 -7.12 0.58
CA ALA A 91 -14.19 -8.20 0.62
C ALA A 91 -13.89 -9.20 1.74
N GLU A 92 -12.63 -9.61 1.92
CA GLU A 92 -12.22 -10.44 3.06
C GLU A 92 -12.48 -9.74 4.39
N ARG A 93 -12.14 -8.45 4.49
CA ARG A 93 -12.43 -7.65 5.68
C ARG A 93 -13.91 -7.64 6.05
N ALA A 94 -14.81 -7.67 5.06
CA ALA A 94 -16.24 -7.71 5.32
C ALA A 94 -16.74 -9.06 5.87
N GLN A 95 -15.98 -10.14 5.67
CA GLN A 95 -16.32 -11.50 6.14
C GLN A 95 -15.80 -11.79 7.55
N HIS A 96 -14.91 -10.94 8.09
CA HIS A 96 -14.26 -11.14 9.38
C HIS A 96 -14.79 -10.17 10.45
N PRO A 97 -14.71 -10.56 11.75
CA PRO A 97 -15.13 -9.68 12.84
C PRO A 97 -14.25 -8.43 12.92
N ALA A 98 -14.83 -7.35 13.45
CA ALA A 98 -14.17 -6.05 13.58
C ALA A 98 -12.91 -6.06 14.48
N THR A 99 -12.64 -7.16 15.18
CA THR A 99 -11.43 -7.40 15.96
C THR A 99 -10.19 -7.63 15.09
N VAL A 100 -10.36 -8.05 13.82
CA VAL A 100 -9.26 -8.15 12.85
C VAL A 100 -8.98 -6.77 12.28
N LYS A 101 -7.75 -6.28 12.48
CA LYS A 101 -7.33 -4.90 12.15
C LYS A 101 -6.25 -4.81 11.07
N LEU A 102 -5.73 -5.93 10.60
CA LEU A 102 -4.70 -5.95 9.57
C LEU A 102 -4.94 -7.10 8.61
N TYR A 103 -5.02 -6.77 7.33
CA TYR A 103 -5.11 -7.73 6.24
C TYR A 103 -3.91 -7.48 5.32
N ALA A 104 -3.18 -8.54 4.97
CA ALA A 104 -2.03 -8.46 4.08
C ALA A 104 -2.31 -9.29 2.83
N GLY A 105 -2.00 -8.75 1.66
CA GLY A 105 -2.11 -9.51 0.42
C GLY A 105 -1.14 -10.70 0.44
N TRP A 106 -1.60 -11.88 0.03
CA TRP A 106 -0.75 -13.04 -0.14
C TRP A 106 -0.39 -13.24 -1.62
N ARG A 107 0.89 -13.08 -1.98
CA ARG A 107 1.36 -13.39 -3.35
C ARG A 107 1.49 -14.91 -3.53
N VAL A 108 0.46 -15.56 -4.09
CA VAL A 108 0.44 -17.03 -4.30
C VAL A 108 1.44 -17.48 -5.38
N ALA A 109 1.78 -16.63 -6.36
CA ALA A 109 2.65 -16.99 -7.50
C ALA A 109 3.98 -16.23 -7.52
N ARG A 110 4.99 -16.70 -6.77
CA ARG A 110 6.38 -16.21 -6.89
C ARG A 110 7.13 -16.93 -8.01
N ARG A 111 7.63 -16.19 -9.01
CA ARG A 111 8.77 -16.59 -9.87
C ARG A 111 10.10 -16.22 -9.21
N ASP A 112 10.33 -16.64 -7.97
CA ASP A 112 11.58 -16.35 -7.25
C ASP A 112 12.60 -17.50 -7.41
N SER A 113 13.87 -17.15 -7.67
CA SER A 113 14.99 -18.08 -7.61
C SER A 113 15.13 -18.70 -6.20
N PHE A 114 15.60 -19.95 -6.13
CA PHE A 114 15.70 -20.76 -4.91
C PHE A 114 16.38 -20.04 -3.71
N SER A 115 17.35 -19.15 -3.97
CA SER A 115 18.07 -18.37 -2.96
C SER A 115 17.18 -17.38 -2.19
N LYS A 116 16.26 -16.69 -2.88
CA LYS A 116 15.35 -15.72 -2.25
C LYS A 116 14.29 -16.40 -1.37
N ARG A 117 13.88 -17.62 -1.73
CA ARG A 117 12.99 -18.46 -0.92
C ARG A 117 13.64 -18.87 0.40
N LEU A 118 14.92 -19.24 0.38
CA LEU A 118 15.64 -19.64 1.60
C LEU A 118 15.86 -18.45 2.55
N ALA A 119 16.27 -17.29 2.02
CA ALA A 119 16.44 -16.08 2.81
C ALA A 119 15.11 -15.61 3.45
N SER A 120 14.01 -15.65 2.70
CA SER A 120 12.68 -15.28 3.22
C SER A 120 12.22 -16.23 4.34
N ARG A 121 12.48 -17.54 4.21
CA ARG A 121 12.14 -18.52 5.26
C ARG A 121 12.91 -18.26 6.56
N ILE A 122 14.20 -17.91 6.47
CA ILE A 122 15.02 -17.61 7.65
C ILE A 122 14.54 -16.31 8.30
N ALA A 123 14.28 -15.26 7.51
CA ALA A 123 13.77 -13.99 8.01
C ALA A 123 12.40 -14.15 8.69
N ASN A 124 11.48 -14.90 8.09
CA ASN A 124 10.17 -15.17 8.66
C ASN A 124 10.24 -16.04 9.91
N ALA A 125 11.16 -17.02 9.97
CA ALA A 125 11.34 -17.87 11.15
C ALA A 125 11.94 -17.12 12.35
N ILE A 126 12.89 -16.21 12.11
CA ILE A 126 13.46 -15.35 13.16
C ILE A 126 12.39 -14.40 13.69
N ARG A 127 11.61 -13.78 12.79
CA ARG A 127 10.56 -12.85 13.13
C ARG A 127 9.40 -13.51 13.90
N SER A 128 8.89 -14.64 13.42
CA SER A 128 7.79 -15.36 14.07
C SER A 128 8.17 -15.82 15.48
N ARG A 129 9.42 -16.22 15.71
CA ARG A 129 9.93 -16.54 17.06
C ARG A 129 10.06 -15.32 17.99
N LEU A 130 10.25 -14.12 17.45
CA LEU A 130 10.41 -12.90 18.23
C LEU A 130 9.08 -12.18 18.49
N LEU A 131 8.13 -12.26 17.57
CA LEU A 131 6.86 -11.52 17.62
C LEU A 131 5.64 -12.42 17.90
N ASN A 132 5.81 -13.74 17.89
CA ASN A 132 4.73 -14.73 18.00
C ASN A 132 3.56 -14.43 17.04
N ASP A 133 3.89 -13.96 15.84
CA ASP A 133 2.94 -13.66 14.78
C ASP A 133 2.98 -14.77 13.71
N GLU A 134 1.82 -15.28 13.31
CA GLU A 134 1.67 -16.24 12.21
C GLU A 134 1.58 -15.51 10.84
N THR A 135 2.43 -14.51 10.62
CA THR A 135 2.41 -13.70 9.38
C THR A 135 3.41 -14.26 8.35
N PRO A 136 2.99 -15.00 7.31
CA PRO A 136 3.94 -15.85 6.57
C PRO A 136 4.64 -15.15 5.40
N ASP A 137 4.24 -13.93 5.04
CA ASP A 137 4.96 -13.06 4.12
C ASP A 137 4.74 -11.60 4.48
N THR A 138 5.84 -10.87 4.73
CA THR A 138 5.82 -9.47 5.17
C THR A 138 6.34 -8.52 4.10
N GLY A 139 6.75 -9.08 2.95
CA GLY A 139 7.23 -8.37 1.77
C GLY A 139 6.17 -8.10 0.71
N CYS A 140 4.89 -8.41 0.97
CA CYS A 140 3.80 -7.95 0.12
C CYS A 140 3.49 -6.47 0.42
N GLY A 141 3.61 -5.61 -0.60
CA GLY A 141 3.43 -4.17 -0.47
C GLY A 141 1.99 -3.75 -0.15
N ILE A 142 1.01 -4.60 -0.48
CA ILE A 142 -0.40 -4.33 -0.18
C ILE A 142 -0.76 -4.80 1.24
N LYS A 143 -1.09 -3.82 2.08
CA LYS A 143 -1.66 -4.01 3.41
C LYS A 143 -2.91 -3.16 3.52
N LEU A 144 -3.93 -3.68 4.19
CA LEU A 144 -5.17 -3.02 4.50
C LEU A 144 -5.33 -2.93 6.02
N PHE A 145 -5.45 -1.72 6.56
CA PHE A 145 -5.59 -1.46 8.00
C PHE A 145 -6.42 -0.21 8.29
N PRO A 146 -7.03 -0.09 9.48
CA PRO A 146 -7.71 1.12 9.90
C PRO A 146 -6.74 2.29 10.10
N ARG A 147 -7.16 3.46 9.61
CA ARG A 147 -6.37 4.69 9.71
C ARG A 147 -6.09 5.08 11.15
N ASP A 148 -7.08 4.98 12.03
CA ASP A 148 -6.99 5.32 13.45
C ASP A 148 -5.97 4.45 14.18
N VAL A 149 -6.01 3.13 13.96
CA VAL A 149 -5.06 2.17 14.54
C VAL A 149 -3.62 2.50 14.13
N PHE A 150 -3.38 2.86 12.87
CA PHE A 150 -2.03 3.26 12.44
C PHE A 150 -1.56 4.56 13.09
N LEU A 151 -2.46 5.53 13.28
CA LEU A 151 -2.12 6.82 13.88
C LEU A 151 -1.93 6.77 15.39
N ASP A 152 -2.44 5.73 16.06
CA ASP A 152 -2.25 5.46 17.47
C ASP A 152 -0.88 4.82 17.77
N LEU A 153 -0.14 4.38 16.74
CA LEU A 153 1.21 3.87 16.90
C LEU A 153 2.21 5.00 17.23
N PRO A 154 3.14 4.79 18.18
CA PRO A 154 4.11 5.80 18.62
C PRO A 154 5.05 6.31 17.50
#